data_AF-A0A966YG73-F1
#
_entry.id   AF-A0A966YG73-F1
#
_cell.length_a   1.000
_cell.length_b   1.000
_cell.length_c   1.000
_cell.angle_alpha   90.00
_cell.angle_beta   90.00
_cell.angle_gamma   90.00
#
_symmetry.space_group_name_H-M   'P 1'
#
loop_
_entity.id
_entity.type
_entity.pdbx_description
1 polymer ?
#
loop_
_entity_poly.entity_id
_entity_poly.type
_entity_poly.pdbx_seq_one_letter_code
_entity_poly.pdbx_strand_id
1 'polypeptide(L)'
;AIRSAQLTGVPISKDVLERAEKFIDTCAVGPPEAMGSRYTYDPLKGERPEKRSLTAAGLLTREYLGWRQDEGNLTAGAAYLMKNQPPERAVSLGDMYYYYYATQVLHHLEGDDFDLWNYRMRQHLLATQEQEGEMAGSWGPEGVPHGDRGGRMYATSLALLTLQVYYRHLPMYRPIKFGGRK
;
A
#
# COMPACT_ATOMS: atom_id res chain seq x y z
N ALA A 1 -11.80 6.31 2.85
CA ALA A 1 -13.18 6.74 3.18
C ALA A 1 -14.22 5.85 2.49
N ILE A 2 -14.33 5.86 1.15
CA ILE A 2 -15.31 5.04 0.41
C ILE A 2 -15.23 3.55 0.79
N ARG A 3 -14.02 2.98 0.76
CA ARG A 3 -13.81 1.58 1.15
C ARG A 3 -14.26 1.30 2.59
N SER A 4 -13.97 2.20 3.52
CA SER A 4 -14.40 2.07 4.92
C SER A 4 -15.94 2.05 5.02
N ALA A 5 -16.64 2.89 4.28
CA ALA A 5 -18.10 2.91 4.26
C ALA A 5 -18.71 1.65 3.63
N GLN A 6 -18.10 1.10 2.56
CA GLN A 6 -18.50 -0.21 2.01
C GLN A 6 -18.38 -1.32 3.07
N LEU A 7 -17.31 -1.31 3.88
CA LEU A 7 -17.09 -2.30 4.93
C LEU A 7 -18.10 -2.21 6.08
N THR A 8 -18.73 -1.04 6.31
CA THR A 8 -19.79 -0.88 7.30
C THR A 8 -21.18 -1.19 6.73
N GLY A 9 -21.29 -1.63 5.48
CA GLY A 9 -22.57 -1.89 4.82
C GLY A 9 -23.35 -0.62 4.44
N VAL A 10 -22.72 0.56 4.49
CA VAL A 10 -23.36 1.79 4.03
C VAL A 10 -23.48 1.72 2.51
N PRO A 11 -24.68 1.91 1.95
CA PRO A 11 -24.86 1.87 0.50
C PRO A 11 -24.11 3.03 -0.14
N ILE A 12 -23.26 2.72 -1.12
CA ILE A 12 -22.51 3.71 -1.89
C ILE A 12 -23.07 3.74 -3.30
N SER A 13 -23.45 4.94 -3.77
CA SER A 13 -23.90 5.12 -5.15
C SER A 13 -22.79 4.75 -6.14
N LYS A 14 -23.16 4.10 -7.23
CA LYS A 14 -22.27 3.77 -8.34
C LYS A 14 -21.58 5.01 -8.91
N ASP A 15 -22.29 6.13 -9.02
CA ASP A 15 -21.75 7.39 -9.55
C ASP A 15 -20.56 7.91 -8.74
N VAL A 16 -20.52 7.62 -7.42
CA VAL A 16 -19.40 8.00 -6.55
C VAL A 16 -18.17 7.17 -6.89
N LEU A 17 -18.34 5.88 -7.15
CA LEU A 17 -17.26 4.98 -7.55
C LEU A 17 -16.72 5.35 -8.93
N GLU A 18 -17.60 5.63 -9.88
CA GLU A 18 -17.23 6.07 -11.23
C GLU A 18 -16.47 7.41 -11.21
N ARG A 19 -16.84 8.35 -10.33
CA ARG A 19 -16.09 9.60 -10.15
C ARG A 19 -14.73 9.40 -9.51
N ALA A 20 -14.64 8.49 -8.53
CA ALA A 20 -13.36 8.14 -7.90
C ALA A 20 -12.42 7.49 -8.93
N GLU A 21 -12.94 6.60 -9.77
CA GLU A 21 -12.18 5.98 -10.85
C GLU A 21 -11.65 7.02 -11.84
N LYS A 22 -12.51 7.90 -12.35
CA LYS A 22 -12.13 8.99 -13.26
C LYS A 22 -11.06 9.90 -12.65
N PHE A 23 -11.15 10.22 -11.36
CA PHE A 23 -10.12 11.01 -10.69
C PHE A 23 -8.78 10.27 -10.67
N ILE A 24 -8.76 8.99 -10.29
CA ILE A 24 -7.54 8.20 -10.25
C ILE A 24 -6.94 8.03 -11.66
N ASP A 25 -7.75 7.95 -12.73
CA ASP A 25 -7.26 7.96 -14.12
C ASP A 25 -6.45 9.23 -14.43
N THR A 26 -6.87 10.40 -13.93
CA THR A 26 -6.13 11.66 -14.18
C THR A 26 -4.74 11.66 -13.53
N CYS A 27 -4.58 10.90 -12.44
CA CYS A 27 -3.32 10.78 -11.71
C CYS A 27 -2.35 9.76 -12.34
N ALA A 28 -2.78 8.99 -13.34
CA ALA A 28 -1.97 7.94 -13.96
C ALA A 28 -0.80 8.52 -14.77
N VAL A 29 0.40 8.01 -14.51
CA VAL A 29 1.69 8.45 -15.13
C VAL A 29 2.62 7.27 -15.40
N GLY A 30 2.07 6.06 -15.53
CA GLY A 30 2.82 4.86 -15.90
C GLY A 30 3.39 4.94 -17.32
N PRO A 31 4.21 3.95 -17.71
CA PRO A 31 4.69 3.86 -19.09
C PRO A 31 3.51 3.65 -20.07
N PRO A 32 3.66 3.96 -21.37
CA PRO A 32 2.56 3.90 -22.34
C PRO A 32 1.80 2.57 -22.37
N GLU A 33 2.50 1.45 -22.20
CA GLU A 33 1.94 0.09 -22.16
C GLU A 33 1.18 -0.26 -20.87
N ALA A 34 1.37 0.52 -19.80
CA ALA A 34 0.77 0.31 -18.49
C ALA A 34 0.55 1.64 -17.76
N MET A 35 -0.19 2.57 -18.38
CA MET A 35 -0.37 3.93 -17.86
C MET A 35 -0.92 3.96 -16.42
N GLY A 36 -1.83 3.05 -16.08
CA GLY A 36 -2.43 2.93 -14.76
C GLY A 36 -1.57 2.22 -13.71
N SER A 37 -0.33 1.87 -14.02
CA SER A 37 0.59 1.18 -13.10
C SER A 37 1.31 2.11 -12.12
N ARG A 38 1.33 3.43 -12.37
CA ARG A 38 2.03 4.43 -11.55
C ARG A 38 1.25 5.73 -11.45
N TYR A 39 1.43 6.47 -10.36
CA TYR A 39 0.60 7.62 -10.04
C TYR A 39 1.40 8.84 -9.56
N THR A 40 0.91 10.03 -9.93
CA THR A 40 1.35 11.33 -9.40
C THR A 40 0.43 11.77 -8.25
N TYR A 41 0.87 12.78 -7.49
CA TYR A 41 0.03 13.43 -6.48
C TYR A 41 -0.96 14.43 -7.08
N ASP A 42 -0.50 15.26 -8.02
CA ASP A 42 -1.29 16.37 -8.56
C ASP A 42 -1.35 16.25 -10.09
N PRO A 43 -2.50 15.85 -10.64
CA PRO A 43 -2.67 15.67 -12.08
C PRO A 43 -2.79 17.00 -12.84
N LEU A 44 -3.00 18.12 -12.14
CA LEU A 44 -3.21 19.44 -12.75
C LEU A 44 -1.90 20.23 -12.92
N LYS A 45 -0.81 19.76 -12.31
CA LYS A 45 0.52 20.37 -12.49
C LYS A 45 1.12 19.99 -13.84
N GLY A 46 1.88 20.93 -14.42
CA GLY A 46 2.58 20.70 -15.70
C GLY A 46 3.59 19.54 -15.59
N GLU A 47 4.42 19.55 -14.55
CA GLU A 47 5.21 18.38 -14.18
C GLU A 47 4.39 17.43 -13.32
N ARG A 48 4.27 16.18 -13.78
CA ARG A 48 3.55 15.10 -13.08
C ARG A 48 4.53 13.99 -12.69
N PRO A 49 5.48 14.27 -11.77
CA PRO A 49 6.45 13.25 -11.36
C PRO A 49 5.71 12.11 -10.67
N GLU A 50 6.12 10.89 -11.01
CA GLU A 50 5.70 9.70 -10.28
C GLU A 50 6.08 9.83 -8.80
N LYS A 51 5.22 9.33 -7.91
CA LYS A 51 5.55 9.18 -6.49
C LYS A 51 5.21 7.79 -6.00
N ARG A 52 6.23 7.04 -5.57
CA ARG A 52 6.11 5.66 -5.07
C ARG A 52 4.94 5.43 -4.10
N SER A 53 4.81 6.27 -3.07
CA SER A 53 3.73 6.16 -2.09
C SER A 53 2.34 6.36 -2.71
N LEU A 54 2.20 7.31 -3.64
CA LEU A 54 0.95 7.54 -4.37
C LEU A 54 0.71 6.43 -5.40
N THR A 55 1.76 5.86 -5.97
CA THR A 55 1.65 4.67 -6.82
C THR A 55 1.05 3.50 -6.05
N ALA A 56 1.60 3.17 -4.88
CA ALA A 56 1.07 2.11 -4.04
C ALA A 56 -0.38 2.38 -3.56
N ALA A 57 -0.66 3.62 -3.13
CA ALA A 57 -2.02 4.00 -2.72
C ALA A 57 -3.03 3.99 -3.87
N GLY A 58 -2.60 4.40 -5.07
CA GLY A 58 -3.39 4.37 -6.29
C GLY A 58 -3.73 2.95 -6.71
N LEU A 59 -2.74 2.06 -6.74
CA LEU A 59 -2.95 0.63 -7.01
C LEU A 59 -3.91 0.00 -6.00
N LEU A 60 -3.73 0.23 -4.70
CA LEU A 60 -4.66 -0.27 -3.68
C LEU A 60 -6.09 0.25 -3.89
N THR A 61 -6.22 1.52 -4.30
CA THR A 61 -7.52 2.11 -4.63
C THR A 61 -8.16 1.40 -5.83
N ARG A 62 -7.37 1.02 -6.84
CA ARG A 62 -7.86 0.27 -7.99
C ARG A 62 -8.37 -1.12 -7.63
N GLU A 63 -7.67 -1.83 -6.75
CA GLU A 63 -8.15 -3.11 -6.22
C GLU A 63 -9.52 -2.92 -5.54
N TYR A 64 -9.66 -1.90 -4.69
CA TYR A 64 -10.93 -1.58 -4.05
C TYR A 64 -12.04 -1.12 -5.01
N LEU A 65 -11.68 -0.58 -6.17
CA LEU A 65 -12.61 -0.23 -7.25
C LEU A 65 -12.95 -1.42 -8.16
N GLY A 66 -12.37 -2.59 -7.90
CA GLY A 66 -12.76 -3.84 -8.56
C GLY A 66 -11.87 -4.26 -9.73
N TRP A 67 -10.64 -3.73 -9.83
CA TRP A 67 -9.65 -4.32 -10.73
C TRP A 67 -9.47 -5.81 -10.43
N ARG A 68 -9.35 -6.61 -11.50
CA ARG A 68 -9.09 -8.04 -11.37
C ARG A 68 -7.64 -8.27 -10.98
N GLN A 69 -7.37 -9.39 -10.31
CA GLN A 69 -6.02 -9.79 -9.92
C GLN A 69 -5.06 -9.91 -11.12
N ASP A 70 -5.58 -10.27 -12.30
CA ASP A 70 -4.83 -10.41 -13.56
C ASP A 70 -4.85 -9.15 -14.44
N GLU A 71 -5.31 -8.01 -13.92
CA GLU A 71 -5.28 -6.73 -14.64
C GLU A 71 -3.84 -6.34 -15.00
N GLY A 72 -3.60 -6.01 -16.27
CA GLY A 72 -2.25 -5.74 -16.79
C GLY A 72 -1.57 -4.57 -16.09
N ASN A 73 -2.31 -3.50 -15.82
CA ASN A 73 -1.80 -2.34 -15.07
C ASN A 73 -1.47 -2.69 -13.62
N LEU A 74 -2.27 -3.53 -12.98
CA LEU A 74 -2.04 -3.98 -11.61
C LEU A 74 -0.77 -4.83 -11.52
N THR A 75 -0.60 -5.77 -12.46
CA THR A 75 0.57 -6.63 -12.56
C THR A 75 1.85 -5.81 -12.80
N ALA A 76 1.82 -4.86 -13.74
CA ALA A 76 2.93 -3.95 -13.98
C ALA A 76 3.24 -3.05 -12.76
N GLY A 77 2.19 -2.63 -12.04
CA GLY A 77 2.29 -1.89 -10.79
C GLY A 77 2.96 -2.72 -9.69
N ALA A 78 2.53 -3.96 -9.48
CA ALA A 78 3.11 -4.89 -8.52
C ALA A 78 4.60 -5.14 -8.79
N ALA A 79 4.97 -5.36 -10.06
CA ALA A 79 6.37 -5.49 -10.47
C ALA A 79 7.19 -4.20 -10.18
N TYR A 80 6.58 -3.03 -10.34
CA TYR A 80 7.20 -1.76 -9.94
C TYR A 80 7.38 -1.66 -8.42
N LEU A 81 6.41 -2.11 -7.62
CA LEU A 81 6.54 -2.17 -6.16
C LEU A 81 7.69 -3.10 -5.77
N MET A 82 7.78 -4.29 -6.37
CA MET A 82 8.84 -5.26 -6.10
C MET A 82 10.23 -4.76 -6.48
N LYS A 83 10.37 -3.88 -7.48
CA LYS A 83 11.66 -3.22 -7.77
C LYS A 83 12.08 -2.22 -6.69
N ASN A 84 11.16 -1.79 -5.83
CA ASN A 84 11.36 -0.78 -4.79
C ASN A 84 11.16 -1.37 -3.38
N GLN A 85 11.43 -2.66 -3.21
CA GLN A 85 11.39 -3.35 -1.92
C GLN A 85 12.22 -2.63 -0.83
N PRO A 86 11.93 -2.92 0.46
CA PRO A 86 12.81 -2.55 1.55
C PRO A 86 14.25 -3.03 1.29
N PRO A 87 15.27 -2.22 1.64
CA PRO A 87 16.65 -2.61 1.46
C PRO A 87 16.98 -3.86 2.30
N GLU A 88 17.90 -4.70 1.82
CA GLU A 88 18.31 -5.89 2.57
C GLU A 88 18.95 -5.56 3.92
N ARG A 89 19.57 -4.38 4.01
CA ARG A 89 20.19 -3.85 5.22
C ARG A 89 19.55 -2.52 5.55
N ALA A 90 18.63 -2.54 6.50
CA ALA A 90 17.93 -1.36 6.98
C ALA A 90 18.82 -0.60 7.97
N VAL A 91 18.97 0.72 7.74
CA VAL A 91 19.65 1.64 8.66
C VAL A 91 18.69 2.66 9.27
N SER A 92 17.48 2.76 8.73
CA SER A 92 16.37 3.57 9.22
C SER A 92 15.05 2.97 8.73
N LEU A 93 13.94 3.42 9.32
CA LEU A 93 12.61 2.94 8.96
C LEU A 93 12.23 3.29 7.50
N GLY A 94 12.82 4.35 6.92
CA GLY A 94 12.72 4.66 5.49
C GLY A 94 11.34 5.13 5.03
N ASP A 95 10.96 4.80 3.79
CA ASP A 95 9.72 5.25 3.15
C ASP A 95 8.49 4.46 3.65
N MET A 96 8.23 4.56 4.95
CA MET A 96 7.24 3.72 5.63
C MET A 96 5.81 3.93 5.12
N TYR A 97 5.49 5.13 4.64
CA TYR A 97 4.19 5.42 4.06
C TYR A 97 3.98 4.65 2.75
N TYR A 98 5.01 4.59 1.90
CA TYR A 98 5.02 3.71 0.73
C TYR A 98 4.95 2.23 1.12
N TYR A 99 5.80 1.78 2.05
CA TYR A 99 5.84 0.38 2.47
C TYR A 99 4.49 -0.12 3.01
N TYR A 100 3.79 0.71 3.77
CA TYR A 100 2.46 0.39 4.28
C TYR A 100 1.43 0.10 3.18
N TYR A 101 1.35 0.95 2.15
CA TYR A 101 0.42 0.73 1.03
C TYR A 101 0.87 -0.41 0.11
N ALA A 102 2.17 -0.50 -0.17
CA ALA A 102 2.71 -1.56 -1.02
C ALA A 102 2.48 -2.95 -0.39
N THR A 103 2.63 -3.05 0.94
CA THR A 103 2.31 -4.28 1.68
C THR A 103 0.84 -4.68 1.51
N GLN A 104 -0.10 -3.73 1.50
CA GLN A 104 -1.52 -4.05 1.31
C GLN A 104 -1.83 -4.52 -0.12
N VAL A 105 -1.26 -3.87 -1.14
CA VAL A 105 -1.42 -4.28 -2.54
C VAL A 105 -0.91 -5.71 -2.74
N LEU A 106 0.33 -5.96 -2.34
CA LEU A 106 0.94 -7.28 -2.50
C LEU A 106 0.22 -8.33 -1.66
N HIS A 107 -0.22 -7.99 -0.44
CA HIS A 107 -1.03 -8.89 0.39
C HIS A 107 -2.34 -9.29 -0.31
N HIS A 108 -3.01 -8.37 -0.99
CA HIS A 108 -4.22 -8.69 -1.73
C HIS A 108 -3.94 -9.59 -2.93
N LEU A 109 -2.84 -9.36 -3.65
CA LEU A 109 -2.40 -10.18 -4.78
C LEU A 109 -1.93 -11.58 -4.36
N GLU A 110 -1.48 -11.76 -3.12
CA GLU A 110 -0.91 -13.00 -2.59
C GLU A 110 0.30 -13.50 -3.42
N GLY A 111 0.73 -14.75 -3.20
CA GLY A 111 1.79 -15.41 -3.96
C GLY A 111 3.22 -15.02 -3.57
N ASP A 112 4.18 -15.50 -4.36
CA ASP A 112 5.61 -15.44 -4.06
C ASP A 112 6.12 -14.00 -3.84
N ASP A 113 5.57 -13.03 -4.57
CA ASP A 113 5.92 -11.62 -4.41
C ASP A 113 5.55 -11.11 -3.01
N PHE A 114 4.36 -11.47 -2.52
CA PHE A 114 3.95 -11.11 -1.16
C PHE A 114 4.78 -11.84 -0.10
N ASP A 115 5.09 -13.12 -0.30
CA ASP A 115 5.88 -13.89 0.65
C ASP A 115 7.29 -13.31 0.81
N LEU A 116 7.94 -12.98 -0.31
CA LEU A 116 9.24 -12.31 -0.31
C LEU A 116 9.17 -10.92 0.32
N TRP A 117 8.19 -10.11 -0.10
CA TRP A 117 7.98 -8.77 0.44
C TRP A 117 7.77 -8.80 1.96
N ASN A 118 6.88 -9.67 2.44
CA ASN A 118 6.54 -9.80 3.85
C ASN A 118 7.71 -10.31 4.68
N TYR A 119 8.54 -11.21 4.13
CA TYR A 119 9.81 -11.57 4.76
C TYR A 119 10.74 -10.35 4.89
N ARG A 120 10.99 -9.62 3.80
CA ARG A 120 11.86 -8.43 3.80
C ARG A 120 11.35 -7.35 4.75
N MET A 121 10.05 -7.04 4.73
CA MET A 121 9.44 -6.06 5.62
C MET A 121 9.60 -6.42 7.09
N ARG A 122 9.41 -7.69 7.47
CA ARG A 122 9.60 -8.13 8.86
C ARG A 122 11.05 -7.95 9.30
N GLN A 123 12.01 -8.33 8.46
CA GLN A 123 13.44 -8.13 8.76
C GLN A 123 13.78 -6.64 8.88
N HIS A 124 13.27 -5.81 7.97
CA HIS A 124 13.45 -4.36 7.98
C HIS A 124 12.93 -3.72 9.26
N LEU A 125 11.71 -4.09 9.68
CA LEU A 125 11.09 -3.54 10.90
C LEU A 125 11.83 -3.99 12.16
N LEU A 126 12.25 -5.26 12.26
CA LEU A 126 13.02 -5.75 13.40
C LEU A 126 14.38 -5.05 13.50
N ALA A 127 15.08 -4.89 12.38
CA ALA A 127 16.41 -4.27 12.34
C ALA A 127 16.39 -2.77 12.69
N THR A 128 15.24 -2.11 12.58
CA THR A 128 15.10 -0.66 12.80
C THR A 128 14.32 -0.31 14.07
N GLN A 129 13.84 -1.32 14.81
CA GLN A 129 13.14 -1.13 16.07
C GLN A 129 14.14 -0.86 17.19
N GLU A 130 13.85 0.13 18.03
CA GLU A 130 14.60 0.35 19.26
C GLU A 130 14.46 -0.87 20.18
N GLN A 131 15.59 -1.46 20.60
CA GLN A 131 15.58 -2.68 21.42
C GLN A 131 15.71 -2.39 22.92
N GLU A 132 16.19 -1.20 23.29
CA GLU A 132 16.57 -0.88 24.66
C GLU A 132 16.11 0.53 25.07
N GLY A 133 16.11 0.79 26.37
CA GLY A 133 15.76 2.09 26.95
C GLY A 133 14.25 2.40 26.94
N GLU A 134 13.91 3.66 27.23
CA GLU A 134 12.51 4.12 27.36
C GLU A 134 11.71 4.03 26.05
N MET A 135 12.39 3.98 24.92
CA MET A 135 11.79 3.94 23.59
C MET A 135 11.75 2.52 23.00
N ALA A 136 12.16 1.50 23.77
CA ALA A 136 12.15 0.11 23.32
C ALA A 136 10.77 -0.31 22.76
N GLY A 137 10.78 -1.01 21.62
CA GLY A 137 9.58 -1.43 20.92
C GLY A 137 9.02 -0.40 19.92
N SER A 138 9.58 0.80 19.85
CA SER A 138 9.16 1.86 18.93
C SER A 138 10.15 2.08 17.77
N TRP A 139 9.81 2.96 16.83
CA TRP A 139 10.68 3.34 15.71
C TRP A 139 10.89 4.85 15.65
N GLY A 140 12.15 5.26 15.48
CA GLY A 140 12.54 6.66 15.37
C GLY A 140 12.03 7.32 14.07
N PRO A 141 11.80 8.65 14.07
CA PRO A 141 11.40 9.39 12.88
C PRO A 141 12.54 9.66 11.88
N GLU A 142 13.79 9.38 12.25
CA GLU A 142 14.97 9.71 11.46
C GLU A 142 14.97 8.97 10.12
N GLY A 143 15.13 9.69 9.02
CA GLY A 143 15.11 9.12 7.67
C GLY A 143 13.72 8.68 7.19
N VAL A 144 12.65 8.98 7.93
CA VAL A 144 11.26 8.72 7.52
C VAL A 144 10.68 9.97 6.85
N PRO A 145 10.12 9.87 5.63
CA PRO A 145 9.37 10.98 5.04
C PRO A 145 8.26 11.47 5.98
N HIS A 146 8.26 12.78 6.27
CA HIS A 146 7.38 13.45 7.25
C HIS A 146 7.62 13.08 8.72
N GLY A 147 8.71 12.35 9.04
CA GLY A 147 9.11 12.04 10.41
C GLY A 147 9.48 13.29 11.22
N ASP A 148 10.01 14.33 10.59
CA ASP A 148 10.30 15.63 11.19
C ASP A 148 9.06 16.33 11.77
N ARG A 149 7.89 16.09 11.18
CA ARG A 149 6.60 16.67 11.60
C ARG A 149 5.77 15.71 12.43
N GLY A 150 5.70 14.45 12.02
CA GLY A 150 4.88 13.42 12.68
C GLY A 150 5.56 12.77 13.90
N GLY A 151 6.88 12.89 14.00
CA GLY A 151 7.69 12.35 15.09
C GLY A 151 7.63 10.83 15.21
N ARG A 152 8.13 10.33 16.35
CA ARG A 152 8.17 8.90 16.70
C ARG A 152 6.79 8.24 16.68
N MET A 153 5.73 8.98 17.05
CA MET A 153 4.36 8.47 17.03
C MET A 153 3.90 8.11 15.62
N TYR A 154 4.19 8.96 14.63
CA TYR A 154 3.88 8.69 13.23
C TYR A 154 4.65 7.48 12.69
N ALA A 155 5.97 7.45 12.92
CA ALA A 155 6.84 6.35 12.50
C ALA A 155 6.39 5.00 13.09
N THR A 156 6.19 4.97 14.41
CA THR A 156 5.73 3.78 15.13
C THR A 156 4.34 3.34 14.70
N SER A 157 3.41 4.29 14.50
CA SER A 157 2.06 3.96 14.03
C SER A 157 2.09 3.28 12.66
N LEU A 158 2.85 3.80 11.69
CA LEU A 158 2.97 3.18 10.37
C LEU A 158 3.65 1.80 10.41
N ALA A 159 4.68 1.63 11.24
CA ALA A 159 5.32 0.34 11.45
C ALA A 159 4.31 -0.70 11.98
N LEU A 160 3.56 -0.35 13.02
CA LEU A 160 2.53 -1.22 13.60
C LEU A 160 1.40 -1.52 12.60
N LEU A 161 0.90 -0.49 11.90
CA LEU A 161 -0.11 -0.65 10.84
C LEU A 161 0.36 -1.59 9.73
N THR A 162 1.65 -1.63 9.44
CA THR A 162 2.23 -2.51 8.44
C THR A 162 2.36 -3.95 8.94
N LEU A 163 2.78 -4.15 10.21
CA LEU A 163 2.83 -5.48 10.84
C LEU A 163 1.47 -6.17 10.91
N GLN A 164 0.39 -5.40 11.03
CA GLN A 164 -0.96 -5.97 11.14
C GLN A 164 -1.63 -6.27 9.79
N VAL A 165 -1.05 -5.91 8.63
CA VAL A 165 -1.76 -5.94 7.33
C VAL A 165 -2.41 -7.29 7.07
N TYR A 166 -1.64 -8.37 7.20
CA TYR A 166 -2.09 -9.73 6.92
C TYR A 166 -2.95 -10.36 8.04
N TYR A 167 -3.06 -9.71 9.20
CA TYR A 167 -4.02 -10.08 10.24
C TYR A 167 -5.34 -9.32 10.11
N ARG A 168 -5.30 -8.09 9.61
CA ARG A 168 -6.43 -7.16 9.59
C ARG A 168 -7.24 -7.21 8.30
N HIS A 169 -6.57 -7.41 7.17
CA HIS A 169 -7.20 -7.39 5.85
C HIS A 169 -7.34 -8.81 5.35
N LEU A 170 -8.56 -9.24 5.05
CA LEU A 170 -8.77 -10.52 4.35
C LEU A 170 -8.27 -10.37 2.90
N PRO A 171 -7.65 -11.41 2.31
CA PRO A 171 -7.28 -11.42 0.89
C PRO A 171 -8.51 -11.14 0.02
N MET A 172 -8.41 -10.16 -0.89
CA MET A 172 -9.57 -9.62 -1.60
C MET A 172 -10.09 -10.56 -2.69
N TYR A 173 -9.18 -11.24 -3.38
CA TYR A 173 -9.51 -12.09 -4.52
C TYR A 173 -9.91 -13.52 -4.14
N ARG A 174 -9.84 -13.88 -2.85
CA ARG A 174 -10.26 -15.22 -2.41
C ARG A 174 -11.79 -15.35 -2.46
N PRO A 175 -12.33 -16.35 -3.18
CA PRO A 175 -13.76 -16.63 -3.13
C PRO A 175 -14.17 -17.09 -1.73
N ILE A 176 -15.16 -16.43 -1.14
CA ILE A 176 -15.77 -16.85 0.13
C ILE A 176 -16.59 -18.12 -0.17
N LYS A 177 -16.07 -19.29 0.23
CA LYS A 177 -16.86 -20.52 0.23
C LYS A 177 -17.89 -20.43 1.35
N PHE A 178 -19.11 -20.02 1.04
CA PHE A 178 -20.22 -20.26 1.94
C PHE A 178 -20.41 -21.77 2.03
N GLY A 179 -20.12 -22.34 3.21
CA GLY A 179 -20.39 -23.74 3.48
C GLY A 179 -21.86 -24.02 3.23
N GLY A 180 -22.16 -24.74 2.15
CA GLY A 180 -23.53 -25.17 1.86
C GLY A 180 -24.04 -25.96 3.05
N ARG A 181 -25.16 -25.51 3.63
CA ARG A 181 -25.98 -26.39 4.46
C ARG A 181 -26.42 -27.54 3.55
N LYS A 182 -25.91 -28.73 3.83
CA LYS A 182 -26.52 -29.99 3.34
C LYS A 182 -27.91 -30.12 3.93
#